data_AF-A0ABD1HEZ6-F1
#
_entry.id   AF-A0ABD1HEZ6-F1
#
_cell.length_a   1.000
_cell.length_b   1.000
_cell.length_c   1.000
_cell.angle_alpha   90.00
_cell.angle_beta   90.00
_cell.angle_gamma   90.00
#
_symmetry.space_group_name_H-M   'P 1'
#
loop_
_entity.id
_entity.type
_entity.pdbx_description
1 polymer ?
#
loop_
_entity_poly.entity_id
_entity_poly.type
_entity_poly.pdbx_seq_one_letter_code
_entity_poly.pdbx_strand_id
1 'polypeptide(L)'
;MFPSSSGTIFFEQEKLLEDLLADCPISDGNNDNNTEKGVKKRSRKIEERNNGSSDSKKTAHRFTEKQRRQEMAALYASLRSLLPPEYIKGKRAISDHMHQAVNYITDMKKKMKEMKLRRNSLGVETSNATDSSPYCVKINPFTDGFEILISISLNKECFPLSMVLSDLLNRQLDVINCVSTRGDGCYLHKIHVELNDSASIDLSELQDGLMNMHKLV
;
A
#
# COMPACT_ATOMS: atom_id res chain seq x y z
N MET A 1 12.48 18.11 -11.50
CA MET A 1 11.37 19.07 -11.35
C MET A 1 10.06 18.28 -11.47
N PHE A 2 9.51 17.83 -10.35
CA PHE A 2 8.28 17.03 -10.29
C PHE A 2 7.10 17.93 -9.91
N PRO A 3 5.91 17.82 -10.53
CA PRO A 3 4.76 18.53 -10.04
C PRO A 3 4.13 17.75 -8.89
N SER A 4 4.06 18.41 -7.74
CA SER A 4 3.21 18.06 -6.61
C SER A 4 1.76 18.42 -6.96
N SER A 5 0.84 17.47 -6.84
CA SER A 5 -0.61 17.74 -6.87
C SER A 5 -1.35 16.65 -6.09
N SER A 6 -1.14 16.65 -4.78
CA SER A 6 -1.95 15.91 -3.83
C SER A 6 -2.92 16.92 -3.19
N GLY A 7 -4.20 16.88 -3.56
CA GLY A 7 -5.19 17.72 -2.88
C GLY A 7 -6.63 17.66 -3.39
N THR A 8 -6.86 17.33 -4.67
CA THR A 8 -8.19 17.55 -5.28
C THR A 8 -9.00 16.29 -5.58
N ILE A 9 -8.41 15.10 -5.52
CA ILE A 9 -9.09 13.86 -5.95
C ILE A 9 -9.99 13.26 -4.84
N PHE A 10 -9.75 13.63 -3.58
CA PHE A 10 -10.48 13.07 -2.44
C PHE A 10 -11.90 13.68 -2.27
N PHE A 11 -12.07 14.97 -2.54
CA PHE A 11 -13.35 15.66 -2.34
C PHE A 11 -14.38 15.45 -3.47
N GLU A 12 -13.94 15.00 -4.65
CA GLU A 12 -14.84 14.82 -5.80
C GLU A 12 -15.55 13.45 -5.79
N GLN A 13 -15.02 12.47 -5.04
CA GLN A 13 -15.64 11.14 -4.88
C GLN A 13 -16.78 11.10 -3.87
N GLU A 14 -16.74 11.92 -2.81
CA GLU A 14 -17.85 12.01 -1.85
C GLU A 14 -19.08 12.68 -2.47
N LYS A 15 -18.86 13.67 -3.34
CA LYS A 15 -19.95 14.40 -4.02
C LYS A 15 -20.75 13.54 -5.00
N LEU A 16 -20.10 12.58 -5.67
CA LEU A 16 -20.78 11.64 -6.56
C LEU A 16 -21.59 10.56 -5.82
N LEU A 17 -21.23 10.25 -4.57
CA LEU A 17 -21.95 9.27 -3.77
C LEU A 17 -23.22 9.87 -3.16
N GLU A 18 -23.14 11.14 -2.75
CA GLU A 18 -24.27 11.88 -2.17
C GLU A 18 -25.34 12.21 -3.23
N ASP A 19 -24.92 12.58 -4.46
CA ASP A 19 -25.82 12.91 -5.57
C ASP A 19 -26.66 11.70 -6.05
N LEU A 20 -26.21 10.46 -5.79
CA LEU A 20 -26.94 9.21 -6.09
C LEU A 20 -27.93 8.79 -4.99
N LEU A 21 -27.85 9.40 -3.81
CA LEU A 21 -28.73 9.13 -2.67
C LEU A 21 -29.84 10.18 -2.52
N ALA A 22 -29.73 11.33 -3.18
CA ALA A 22 -30.67 12.45 -3.09
C ALA A 22 -32.08 12.20 -3.68
N ASP A 23 -32.28 11.15 -4.49
CA ASP A 23 -33.56 10.86 -5.17
C ASP A 23 -34.55 10.00 -4.35
N CYS A 24 -34.31 9.81 -3.05
CA CYS A 24 -35.26 9.12 -2.18
C CYS A 24 -36.12 10.13 -1.40
N PRO A 25 -37.44 10.23 -1.65
CA PRO A 25 -38.31 11.00 -0.77
C PRO A 25 -38.36 10.30 0.61
N ILE A 26 -37.80 10.95 1.63
CA ILE A 26 -38.05 10.64 3.02
C ILE A 26 -39.49 11.05 3.30
N SER A 27 -40.39 10.07 3.43
CA SER A 27 -41.74 10.32 3.93
C SER A 27 -41.74 10.07 5.43
N ASP A 28 -41.41 11.11 6.20
CA ASP A 28 -41.75 11.19 7.61
C ASP A 28 -43.27 11.39 7.74
N GLY A 29 -43.95 10.41 8.32
CA GLY A 29 -45.39 10.49 8.59
C GLY A 29 -45.66 11.15 9.93
N ASN A 30 -45.94 12.46 9.92
CA ASN A 30 -46.76 13.13 10.93
C ASN A 30 -47.72 14.13 10.24
N ASN A 31 -48.91 14.22 10.82
CA ASN A 31 -50.17 14.76 10.31
C ASN A 31 -50.16 16.29 10.11
N ASP A 32 -50.86 16.77 9.06
CA ASP A 32 -51.80 17.91 9.03
C ASP A 32 -51.76 18.81 7.77
N ASN A 33 -52.92 18.82 7.09
CA ASN A 33 -53.65 19.93 6.45
C ASN A 33 -53.13 20.66 5.20
N ASN A 34 -53.91 20.46 4.12
CA ASN A 34 -54.36 21.39 3.08
C ASN A 34 -53.32 22.19 2.28
N THR A 35 -53.15 21.84 1.00
CA THR A 35 -53.27 22.81 -0.11
C THR A 35 -53.64 22.11 -1.42
N GLU A 36 -54.75 22.54 -2.03
CA GLU A 36 -55.17 22.17 -3.38
C GLU A 36 -54.17 22.70 -4.42
N LYS A 37 -53.72 21.87 -5.38
CA LYS A 37 -53.62 22.20 -6.83
C LYS A 37 -53.61 20.90 -7.65
N GLY A 38 -54.51 20.83 -8.63
CA GLY A 38 -54.94 19.59 -9.28
C GLY A 38 -54.04 19.05 -10.39
N VAL A 39 -54.08 17.73 -10.52
CA VAL A 39 -53.90 17.00 -11.79
C VAL A 39 -54.90 15.83 -11.78
N LYS A 40 -55.84 15.82 -12.74
CA LYS A 40 -56.89 14.80 -12.87
C LYS A 40 -56.26 13.42 -13.09
N LYS A 41 -56.26 12.57 -12.05
CA LYS A 41 -55.88 11.15 -12.15
C LYS A 41 -57.11 10.28 -11.91
N ARG A 42 -57.46 9.50 -12.93
CA ARG A 42 -58.53 8.51 -13.03
C ARG A 42 -58.71 7.75 -11.70
N SER A 43 -59.86 7.93 -11.05
CA SER A 43 -60.20 7.28 -9.78
C SER A 43 -60.23 5.75 -9.96
N ARG A 44 -59.23 5.05 -9.42
CA ARG A 44 -59.36 3.62 -9.16
C ARG A 44 -60.16 3.48 -7.88
N LYS A 45 -61.32 2.85 -8.01
CA LYS A 45 -62.20 2.43 -6.92
C LYS A 45 -61.36 1.73 -5.85
N ILE A 46 -61.20 2.34 -4.68
CA ILE A 46 -60.59 1.72 -3.51
C ILE A 46 -61.66 0.78 -2.96
N GLU A 47 -61.52 -0.52 -3.25
CA GLU A 47 -62.08 -1.53 -2.36
C GLU A 47 -61.13 -1.63 -1.17
N GLU A 48 -61.54 -1.04 -0.04
CA GLU A 48 -60.92 -1.30 1.26
C GLU A 48 -61.12 -2.77 1.60
N ARG A 49 -60.20 -3.61 1.16
CA ARG A 49 -60.01 -4.95 1.72
C ARG A 49 -58.90 -4.84 2.76
N ASN A 50 -59.24 -5.17 4.00
CA ASN A 50 -58.32 -5.36 5.11
C ASN A 50 -57.18 -6.34 4.73
N ASN A 51 -56.08 -5.81 4.17
CA ASN A 51 -54.92 -6.60 3.75
C ASN A 51 -53.57 -5.92 4.12
N GLY A 52 -53.55 -5.09 5.17
CA GLY A 52 -52.34 -4.36 5.60
C GLY A 52 -51.16 -5.24 6.02
N SER A 53 -51.41 -6.50 6.40
CA SER A 53 -50.36 -7.46 6.80
C SER A 53 -49.58 -8.05 5.62
N SER A 54 -50.21 -8.20 4.45
CA SER A 54 -49.57 -8.76 3.26
C SER A 54 -48.66 -7.73 2.58
N ASP A 55 -49.13 -6.50 2.45
CA ASP A 55 -48.43 -5.45 1.70
C ASP A 55 -47.27 -4.83 2.48
N SER A 56 -47.36 -4.79 3.81
CA SER A 56 -46.23 -4.43 4.68
C SER A 56 -45.08 -5.45 4.56
N LYS A 57 -45.36 -6.75 4.58
CA LYS A 57 -44.36 -7.81 4.38
C LYS A 57 -43.70 -7.75 3.00
N LYS A 58 -44.47 -7.50 1.94
CA LYS A 58 -43.92 -7.29 0.58
C LYS A 58 -43.00 -6.08 0.52
N THR A 59 -43.37 -4.99 1.19
CA THR A 59 -42.58 -3.76 1.22
C THR A 59 -41.27 -3.95 1.99
N ALA A 60 -41.32 -4.62 3.15
CA ALA A 60 -40.15 -4.99 3.93
C ALA A 60 -39.19 -5.89 3.12
N HIS A 61 -39.71 -6.93 2.46
CA HIS A 61 -38.91 -7.80 1.58
C HIS A 61 -38.26 -7.02 0.44
N ARG A 62 -39.00 -6.11 -0.21
CA ARG A 62 -38.46 -5.25 -1.26
C ARG A 62 -37.34 -4.35 -0.75
N PHE A 63 -37.48 -3.81 0.46
CA PHE A 63 -36.44 -2.99 1.08
C PHE A 63 -35.19 -3.82 1.38
N THR A 64 -35.33 -5.00 1.99
CA THR A 64 -34.20 -5.90 2.27
C THR A 64 -33.46 -6.30 1.00
N GLU A 65 -34.16 -6.67 -0.07
CA GLU A 65 -33.50 -7.03 -1.34
C GLU A 65 -32.86 -5.82 -2.01
N LYS A 66 -33.44 -4.61 -1.87
CA LYS A 66 -32.82 -3.37 -2.35
C LYS A 66 -31.50 -3.12 -1.62
N GLN A 67 -31.52 -3.21 -0.29
CA GLN A 67 -30.32 -3.05 0.54
C GLN A 67 -29.24 -4.05 0.14
N ARG A 68 -29.60 -5.34 -0.01
CA ARG A 68 -28.66 -6.39 -0.46
C ARG A 68 -28.00 -6.05 -1.80
N ARG A 69 -28.74 -5.47 -2.75
CA ARG A 69 -28.19 -5.04 -4.05
C ARG A 69 -27.32 -3.80 -3.96
N GLN A 70 -27.67 -2.86 -3.09
CA GLN A 70 -26.84 -1.67 -2.83
C GLN A 70 -25.50 -2.08 -2.24
N GLU A 71 -25.49 -2.99 -1.26
CA GLU A 71 -24.26 -3.56 -0.68
C GLU A 71 -23.41 -4.26 -1.74
N MET A 72 -24.02 -5.07 -2.61
CA MET A 72 -23.30 -5.71 -3.73
C MET A 72 -22.72 -4.70 -4.72
N ALA A 73 -23.46 -3.65 -5.08
CA ALA A 73 -22.96 -2.60 -5.95
C ALA A 73 -21.74 -1.88 -5.31
N ALA A 74 -21.80 -1.60 -4.01
CA ALA A 74 -20.68 -1.03 -3.25
C ALA A 74 -19.43 -1.93 -3.30
N LEU A 75 -19.59 -3.25 -3.09
CA LEU A 75 -18.46 -4.18 -3.19
C LEU A 75 -17.85 -4.22 -4.61
N TYR A 76 -18.67 -4.21 -5.65
CA TYR A 76 -18.15 -4.17 -7.03
C TYR A 76 -17.44 -2.86 -7.36
N ALA A 77 -17.94 -1.73 -6.84
CA ALA A 77 -17.26 -0.44 -6.98
C ALA A 77 -15.89 -0.44 -6.28
N SER A 78 -15.83 -1.00 -5.06
CA SER A 78 -14.58 -1.17 -4.30
C SER A 78 -13.60 -2.11 -5.01
N LEU A 79 -14.07 -3.24 -5.56
CA LEU A 79 -13.23 -4.13 -6.36
C LEU A 79 -12.64 -3.38 -7.56
N ARG A 80 -13.47 -2.61 -8.27
CA ARG A 80 -13.04 -1.84 -9.44
C ARG A 80 -11.99 -0.77 -9.07
N SER A 81 -12.11 -0.10 -7.92
CA SER A 81 -11.14 0.94 -7.52
C SER A 81 -9.76 0.37 -7.16
N LEU A 82 -9.68 -0.88 -6.71
CA LEU A 82 -8.42 -1.57 -6.37
C LEU A 82 -7.64 -2.08 -7.59
N LEU A 83 -8.27 -2.13 -8.77
CA LEU A 83 -7.61 -2.64 -9.97
C LEU A 83 -6.81 -1.54 -10.68
N PRO A 84 -5.64 -1.86 -11.27
CA PRO A 84 -4.92 -0.90 -12.08
C PRO A 84 -5.72 -0.52 -13.35
N PRO A 85 -5.54 0.70 -13.88
CA PRO A 85 -6.31 1.19 -15.02
C PRO A 85 -6.13 0.33 -16.27
N GLU A 86 -4.99 -0.34 -16.45
CA GLU A 86 -4.72 -1.27 -17.56
C GLU A 86 -5.71 -2.44 -17.59
N TYR A 87 -6.12 -2.91 -16.41
CA TYR A 87 -7.03 -4.04 -16.27
C TYR A 87 -8.48 -3.61 -16.48
N ILE A 88 -8.82 -2.36 -16.18
CA ILE A 88 -10.18 -1.82 -16.19
C ILE A 88 -10.51 -1.11 -17.52
N LYS A 89 -9.52 -0.54 -18.20
CA LYS A 89 -9.73 0.30 -19.39
C LYS A 89 -10.55 -0.44 -20.45
N GLY A 90 -11.61 0.22 -20.92
CA GLY A 90 -12.55 -0.33 -21.92
C GLY A 90 -13.56 -1.35 -21.39
N LYS A 91 -13.44 -1.82 -20.14
CA LYS A 91 -14.32 -2.84 -19.56
C LYS A 91 -15.36 -2.21 -18.65
N ARG A 92 -16.63 -2.39 -18.99
CA ARG A 92 -17.77 -1.79 -18.24
C ARG A 92 -18.57 -2.82 -17.45
N ALA A 93 -18.56 -4.08 -17.85
CA ALA A 93 -19.34 -5.12 -17.17
C ALA A 93 -18.66 -5.58 -15.87
N ILE A 94 -19.47 -5.90 -14.85
CA ILE A 94 -19.00 -6.41 -13.56
C ILE A 94 -18.26 -7.74 -13.73
N SER A 95 -18.76 -8.62 -14.61
CA SER A 95 -18.10 -9.90 -14.94
C SER A 95 -16.67 -9.70 -15.45
N ASP A 96 -16.47 -8.68 -16.30
CA ASP A 96 -15.16 -8.36 -16.83
C ASP A 96 -14.23 -7.89 -15.73
N HIS A 97 -14.71 -7.04 -14.81
CA HIS A 97 -13.91 -6.58 -13.66
C HIS A 97 -13.54 -7.75 -12.74
N MET A 98 -14.47 -8.67 -12.48
CA MET A 98 -14.19 -9.88 -11.70
C MET A 98 -13.13 -10.75 -12.37
N HIS A 99 -13.25 -11.00 -13.67
CA HIS A 99 -12.27 -11.77 -14.42
C HIS A 99 -10.89 -11.10 -14.40
N GLN A 100 -10.85 -9.78 -14.59
CA GLN A 100 -9.61 -9.02 -14.57
C GLN A 100 -8.97 -8.95 -13.19
N ALA A 101 -9.76 -8.98 -12.12
CA ALA A 101 -9.23 -9.10 -10.77
C ALA A 101 -8.46 -10.42 -10.57
N VAL A 102 -8.97 -11.51 -11.12
CA VAL A 102 -8.27 -12.80 -11.08
C VAL A 102 -6.94 -12.70 -11.83
N ASN A 103 -6.94 -12.11 -13.04
CA ASN A 103 -5.72 -11.93 -13.84
C ASN A 103 -4.68 -11.05 -13.11
N TYR A 104 -5.13 -9.97 -12.47
CA TYR A 104 -4.26 -9.12 -11.68
C TYR A 104 -3.63 -9.86 -10.50
N ILE A 105 -4.42 -10.65 -9.77
CA ILE A 105 -3.92 -11.47 -8.65
C ILE A 105 -2.88 -12.48 -9.15
N THR A 106 -3.11 -13.14 -10.29
CA THR A 106 -2.15 -14.11 -10.85
C THR A 106 -0.84 -13.45 -11.25
N ASP A 107 -0.91 -12.28 -11.89
CA ASP A 107 0.27 -11.54 -12.33
C ASP A 107 1.08 -11.02 -11.15
N MET A 108 0.41 -10.51 -10.11
CA MET A 108 1.06 -10.11 -8.87
C MET A 108 1.75 -11.28 -8.16
N LYS A 109 1.10 -12.44 -8.08
CA LYS A 109 1.72 -13.66 -7.54
C LYS A 109 2.95 -14.08 -8.34
N LYS A 110 2.91 -13.99 -9.68
CA LYS A 110 4.05 -14.29 -10.55
C LYS A 110 5.20 -13.30 -10.31
N LYS A 111 4.90 -12.00 -10.27
CA LYS A 111 5.88 -10.94 -9.99
C LYS A 111 6.55 -11.14 -8.63
N MET A 112 5.79 -11.48 -7.59
CA MET A 112 6.35 -11.80 -6.28
C MET A 112 7.33 -12.98 -6.32
N LYS A 113 7.00 -14.05 -7.07
CA LYS A 113 7.89 -15.21 -7.24
C LYS A 113 9.17 -14.84 -7.97
N GLU A 114 9.08 -14.06 -9.05
CA GLU A 114 10.25 -13.59 -9.80
C GLU A 114 11.15 -12.71 -8.92
N MET A 115 10.57 -11.74 -8.19
CA MET A 115 11.32 -10.88 -7.29
C MET A 115 12.03 -11.67 -6.17
N LYS A 116 11.37 -12.72 -5.64
CA LYS A 116 12.00 -13.64 -4.68
C LYS A 116 13.14 -14.44 -5.30
N LEU A 117 12.96 -14.97 -6.51
CA LEU A 117 14.00 -15.72 -7.21
C LEU A 117 15.21 -14.82 -7.49
N ARG A 118 14.99 -13.60 -7.98
CA ARG A 118 16.05 -12.60 -8.18
C ARG A 118 16.79 -12.35 -6.88
N ARG A 119 16.08 -12.01 -5.78
CA ARG A 119 16.72 -11.83 -4.47
C ARG A 119 17.58 -13.02 -4.08
N ASN A 120 17.06 -14.24 -4.21
CA ASN A 120 17.80 -15.44 -3.86
C ASN A 120 19.02 -15.64 -4.77
N SER A 121 18.92 -15.40 -6.07
CA SER A 121 20.07 -15.50 -6.98
C SER A 121 21.16 -14.48 -6.66
N LEU A 122 20.80 -13.26 -6.25
CA LEU A 122 21.76 -12.27 -5.76
C LEU A 122 22.29 -12.61 -4.35
N GLY A 123 21.53 -13.34 -3.54
CA GLY A 123 21.93 -13.80 -2.20
C GLY A 123 22.82 -15.05 -2.22
N VAL A 124 22.78 -15.87 -3.28
CA VAL A 124 23.62 -17.07 -3.42
C VAL A 124 25.10 -16.73 -3.65
N GLU A 125 25.42 -15.54 -4.16
CA GLU A 125 26.82 -15.08 -4.23
C GLU A 125 27.41 -14.76 -2.84
N THR A 126 26.58 -14.68 -1.80
CA THR A 126 27.04 -14.55 -0.40
C THR A 126 27.10 -15.88 0.36
N SER A 127 26.49 -16.96 -0.16
CA SER A 127 26.46 -18.26 0.55
C SER A 127 27.38 -19.32 -0.01
N ASN A 128 27.99 -19.10 -1.19
CA ASN A 128 29.02 -19.98 -1.74
C ASN A 128 30.45 -19.45 -1.52
N ALA A 129 30.63 -18.53 -0.57
CA ALA A 129 31.93 -18.32 0.06
C ALA A 129 32.11 -19.39 1.14
N THR A 130 32.32 -20.64 0.71
CA THR A 130 33.23 -21.52 1.45
C THR A 130 34.54 -20.75 1.58
N ASP A 131 34.85 -20.27 2.80
CA ASP A 131 36.14 -19.70 3.26
C ASP A 131 36.31 -18.17 3.44
N SER A 132 35.26 -17.35 3.51
CA SER A 132 35.43 -15.89 3.75
C SER A 132 34.65 -15.37 4.98
N SER A 133 35.07 -14.25 5.55
CA SER A 133 34.80 -13.76 6.92
C SER A 133 33.32 -13.73 7.39
N PRO A 134 33.05 -13.79 8.72
CA PRO A 134 31.68 -13.78 9.27
C PRO A 134 30.90 -12.47 9.06
N TYR A 135 31.58 -11.44 8.58
CA TYR A 135 31.05 -10.12 8.22
C TYR A 135 31.58 -9.72 6.83
N CYS A 136 30.78 -8.93 6.11
CA CYS A 136 31.16 -8.31 4.84
C CYS A 136 30.78 -6.83 4.87
N VAL A 137 31.73 -5.94 4.62
CA VAL A 137 31.53 -4.49 4.49
C VAL A 137 31.73 -4.10 3.03
N LYS A 138 30.78 -3.36 2.45
CA LYS A 138 30.86 -2.75 1.11
C LYS A 138 30.53 -1.27 1.20
N ILE A 139 31.24 -0.46 0.43
CA ILE A 139 31.00 0.98 0.35
C ILE A 139 30.60 1.35 -1.07
N ASN A 140 29.47 2.02 -1.23
CA ASN A 140 28.92 2.45 -2.51
C ASN A 140 28.84 3.99 -2.54
N PRO A 141 29.67 4.68 -3.35
CA PRO A 141 29.61 6.12 -3.48
C PRO A 141 28.35 6.60 -4.23
N PHE A 142 27.86 7.78 -3.89
CA PHE A 142 26.82 8.52 -4.61
C PHE A 142 27.20 10.01 -4.73
N THR A 143 26.36 10.84 -5.35
CA THR A 143 26.74 12.22 -5.73
C THR A 143 27.13 13.10 -4.55
N ASP A 144 26.48 12.92 -3.40
CA ASP A 144 26.59 13.81 -2.23
C ASP A 144 27.17 13.06 -1.01
N GLY A 145 27.80 11.89 -1.22
CA GLY A 145 28.26 11.05 -0.11
C GLY A 145 28.49 9.59 -0.48
N PHE A 146 28.35 8.70 0.51
CA PHE A 146 28.49 7.26 0.30
C PHE A 146 27.64 6.42 1.25
N GLU A 147 27.31 5.20 0.80
CA GLU A 147 26.53 4.22 1.54
C GLU A 147 27.43 3.07 2.00
N ILE A 148 27.46 2.81 3.30
CA ILE A 148 28.13 1.66 3.89
C ILE A 148 27.10 0.55 4.10
N LEU A 149 27.35 -0.62 3.52
CA LEU A 149 26.56 -1.82 3.67
C LEU A 149 27.35 -2.87 4.46
N ILE A 150 26.81 -3.29 5.59
CA ILE A 150 27.42 -4.27 6.49
C ILE A 150 26.49 -5.48 6.60
N SER A 151 26.96 -6.63 6.13
CA SER A 151 26.24 -7.91 6.18
C SER A 151 26.89 -8.84 7.19
N ILE A 152 26.11 -9.39 8.11
CA ILE A 152 26.59 -10.23 9.22
C ILE A 152 25.79 -11.53 9.23
N SER A 153 26.47 -12.66 9.19
CA SER A 153 25.81 -13.97 9.28
C SER A 153 25.31 -14.23 10.71
N LEU A 154 24.05 -14.64 10.90
CA LEU A 154 23.46 -14.87 12.24
C LEU A 154 24.13 -15.97 13.08
N ASN A 155 25.07 -16.70 12.50
CA ASN A 155 25.69 -17.87 13.11
C ASN A 155 26.81 -17.51 14.09
N LYS A 156 27.19 -16.23 14.19
CA LYS A 156 28.26 -15.71 15.05
C LYS A 156 27.89 -14.35 15.63
N GLU A 157 28.63 -13.96 16.66
CA GLU A 157 28.33 -12.85 17.57
C GLU A 157 28.06 -11.51 16.87
N CYS A 158 27.26 -10.68 17.55
CA CYS A 158 26.78 -9.40 17.08
C CYS A 158 27.94 -8.48 16.67
N PHE A 159 27.93 -8.04 15.42
CA PHE A 159 28.85 -7.00 14.95
C PHE A 159 28.61 -5.69 15.72
N PRO A 160 29.66 -5.02 16.21
CA PRO A 160 29.52 -3.85 17.07
C PRO A 160 29.19 -2.60 16.24
N LEU A 161 27.92 -2.46 15.83
CA LEU A 161 27.44 -1.27 15.10
C LEU A 161 27.74 0.04 15.87
N SER A 162 27.67 0.00 17.20
CA SER A 162 28.01 1.15 18.07
C SER A 162 29.46 1.59 17.90
N MET A 163 30.39 0.66 17.71
CA MET A 163 31.79 0.99 17.44
C MET A 163 31.90 1.61 16.06
N VAL A 164 31.23 1.06 15.04
CA VAL A 164 31.28 1.63 13.68
C VAL A 164 30.77 3.06 13.67
N LEU A 165 29.63 3.33 14.29
CA LEU A 165 29.10 4.69 14.37
C LEU A 165 30.04 5.62 15.14
N SER A 166 30.69 5.14 16.21
CA SER A 166 31.71 5.91 16.93
C SER A 166 32.93 6.22 16.06
N ASP A 167 33.40 5.27 15.24
CA ASP A 167 34.53 5.49 14.32
C ASP A 167 34.19 6.51 13.24
N LEU A 168 32.99 6.43 12.65
CA LEU A 168 32.52 7.41 11.68
C LEU A 168 32.45 8.82 12.29
N LEU A 169 31.95 8.93 13.52
CA LEU A 169 31.93 10.20 14.27
C LEU A 169 33.35 10.73 14.52
N ASN A 170 34.29 9.88 14.92
CA ASN A 170 35.68 10.28 15.16
C ASN A 170 36.38 10.76 13.88
N ARG A 171 36.00 10.19 12.73
CA ARG A 171 36.46 10.62 11.40
C ARG A 171 35.75 11.88 10.88
N GLN A 172 34.88 12.50 11.69
CA GLN A 172 34.08 13.68 11.32
C GLN A 172 33.17 13.45 10.11
N LEU A 173 32.65 12.23 9.98
CA LEU A 173 31.71 11.85 8.93
C LEU A 173 30.28 12.04 9.41
N ASP A 174 29.48 12.76 8.64
CA ASP A 174 28.09 13.03 9.02
C ASP A 174 27.17 11.89 8.60
N VAL A 175 26.65 11.15 9.59
CA VAL A 175 25.75 10.02 9.37
C VAL A 175 24.32 10.52 9.36
N ILE A 176 23.73 10.62 8.18
CA ILE A 176 22.36 11.13 7.99
C ILE A 176 21.29 10.07 8.23
N ASN A 177 21.61 8.79 7.99
CA ASN A 177 20.64 7.71 8.11
C ASN A 177 21.34 6.38 8.42
N CYS A 178 20.73 5.59 9.31
CA CYS A 178 21.19 4.25 9.65
C CYS A 178 19.98 3.34 9.79
N VAL A 179 19.93 2.30 8.95
CA VAL A 179 18.84 1.33 8.92
C VAL A 179 19.41 -0.06 9.14
N SER A 180 18.84 -0.76 10.12
CA SER A 180 19.19 -2.14 10.43
C SER A 180 18.02 -3.05 10.09
N THR A 181 18.27 -4.07 9.29
CA THR A 181 17.27 -5.06 8.92
C THR A 181 17.77 -6.46 9.21
N ARG A 182 16.85 -7.34 9.59
CA ARG A 182 17.11 -8.76 9.81
C ARG A 182 16.30 -9.56 8.80
N GLY A 183 16.96 -10.36 7.99
CA GLY A 183 16.33 -11.14 6.94
C GLY A 183 17.26 -12.23 6.41
N ASP A 184 16.70 -13.32 5.89
CA ASP A 184 17.46 -14.36 5.18
C ASP A 184 18.64 -15.00 5.96
N GLY A 185 18.60 -14.97 7.30
CA GLY A 185 19.68 -15.51 8.14
C GLY A 185 20.89 -14.57 8.30
N CYS A 186 20.77 -13.29 7.94
CA CYS A 186 21.77 -12.26 8.22
C CYS A 186 21.18 -10.99 8.87
N TYR A 187 22.05 -10.25 9.57
CA TYR A 187 21.81 -8.85 9.94
C TYR A 187 22.45 -7.97 8.87
N LEU A 188 21.68 -7.00 8.38
CA LEU A 188 22.12 -6.04 7.37
C LEU A 188 22.00 -4.63 7.93
N HIS A 189 23.12 -3.92 8.04
CA HIS A 189 23.15 -2.51 8.37
C HIS A 189 23.47 -1.70 7.13
N LYS A 190 22.70 -0.64 6.94
CA LYS A 190 22.85 0.32 5.85
C LYS A 190 23.02 1.70 6.47
N ILE A 191 24.18 2.31 6.25
CA ILE A 191 24.55 3.61 6.81
C ILE A 191 24.76 4.57 5.65
N HIS A 192 24.13 5.73 5.71
CA HIS A 192 24.31 6.81 4.75
C HIS A 192 25.12 7.92 5.39
N VAL A 193 26.19 8.30 4.69
CA VAL A 193 27.11 9.36 5.10
C VAL A 193 27.06 10.46 4.05
N GLU A 194 26.82 11.68 4.49
CA GLU A 194 26.90 12.89 3.66
C GLU A 194 28.35 13.41 3.65
N LEU A 195 28.82 13.82 2.47
CA LEU A 195 30.18 14.35 2.30
C LEU A 195 30.13 15.84 2.02
N ASN A 196 30.81 16.62 2.85
CA ASN A 196 31.03 18.03 2.58
C ASN A 196 32.14 18.20 1.52
N ASP A 197 32.00 19.17 0.61
CA ASP A 197 32.87 19.44 -0.55
C ASP A 197 34.39 19.52 -0.26
N SER A 198 34.78 19.62 1.01
CA SER A 198 36.16 19.75 1.48
C SER A 198 36.83 18.43 1.92
N ALA A 199 36.10 17.31 2.01
CA ALA A 199 36.63 16.05 2.54
C ALA A 199 36.88 15.03 1.43
N SER A 200 38.13 14.84 1.01
CA SER A 200 38.50 13.65 0.22
C SER A 200 38.74 12.48 1.16
N ILE A 201 37.90 11.44 1.10
CA ILE A 201 38.04 10.23 1.91
C ILE A 201 38.51 9.09 1.02
N ASP A 202 39.54 8.37 1.46
CA ASP A 202 39.90 7.09 0.87
C ASP A 202 38.89 6.02 1.31
N LEU A 203 38.00 5.66 0.40
CA LEU A 203 36.98 4.64 0.65
C LEU A 203 37.58 3.25 0.90
N SER A 204 38.76 2.96 0.35
CA SER A 204 39.44 1.68 0.57
C SER A 204 39.98 1.59 2.00
N GLU A 205 40.63 2.66 2.47
CA GLU A 205 41.14 2.74 3.85
C GLU A 205 40.00 2.66 4.87
N LEU A 206 38.88 3.33 4.59
CA LEU A 206 37.69 3.25 5.43
C LEU A 206 37.13 1.82 5.46
N GLN A 207 37.01 1.17 4.29
CA GLN A 207 36.51 -0.20 4.19
C GLN A 207 37.39 -1.18 4.97
N ASP A 208 38.72 -1.08 4.84
CA ASP A 208 39.67 -1.93 5.55
C ASP A 208 39.65 -1.66 7.06
N GLY A 209 39.50 -0.40 7.48
CA GLY A 209 39.32 -0.02 8.88
C GLY A 209 38.10 -0.70 9.50
N LEU A 210 36.94 -0.58 8.84
CA LEU A 210 35.68 -1.15 9.29
C LEU A 210 35.71 -2.69 9.34
N MET A 211 36.38 -3.34 8.38
CA MET A 211 36.57 -4.80 8.40
C MET A 211 37.42 -5.25 9.60
N ASN A 212 38.44 -4.48 9.99
CA ASN A 212 39.32 -4.85 11.09
C ASN A 212 38.72 -4.61 12.49
N MET A 213 37.61 -3.88 12.60
CA MET A 213 36.98 -3.56 13.89
C MET A 213 36.43 -4.77 14.64
N HIS A 214 36.12 -5.86 13.94
CA HIS A 214 35.73 -7.12 14.59
C HIS A 214 36.91 -7.75 15.36
N LYS A 215 38.17 -7.44 15.04
CA LYS A 215 39.34 -8.03 15.72
C LYS A 215 39.63 -7.41 17.09
N LEU A 216 38.91 -6.36 17.48
CA LEU A 216 39.11 -5.61 18.73
C LEU A 216 38.16 -6.01 19.87
N VAL A 217 37.25 -6.96 19.62
CA VAL A 217 36.33 -7.55 20.62
C VAL A 217 36.70 -9.02 20.79
#